data_AF-W6ULY9-F1
#
_entry.id   AF-W6ULY9-F1
#
_cell.length_a   1.000
_cell.length_b   1.000
_cell.length_c   1.000
_cell.angle_alpha   90.00
_cell.angle_beta   90.00
_cell.angle_gamma   90.00
#
_symmetry.space_group_name_H-M   'P 1'
#
loop_
_entity.id
_entity.type
_entity.pdbx_description
1 polymer ?
#
loop_
_entity_poly.entity_id
_entity_poly.type
_entity_poly.pdbx_seq_one_letter_code
_entity_poly.pdbx_strand_id
1 'polypeptide(L)'
;MLLLPIQTWDRKLTTVWFALMHEETFFTMLPPFLLMFLQLVRSIQPAISVSPSTESEKMLLKIREMFDFGYSNYMKYAYPEDELDPIHCRGRGPDLTDRNNININDALGDYQLTLVDSLDSLAGTPTGIPFPRIHLGWRSVETLGREDSCLAGAGTLLLEMGTLSLLLQDPQYATLARNVVLRLWNYRSPDTGLLGTDINIYTGEWINSMSGVGAGQDSFYEYLLKSGILFDDSELIQMFEESLRNLRRRLCGASSVHHCACPEGHPPVYWNTDMFTGEVVNTWVDTLQSVWPGILMSKNMRLV
;
A
#
# COMPACT_ATOMS: atom_id res chain seq x y z
N MET A 1 6.49 0.32 -29.43
CA MET A 1 7.47 -0.55 -28.77
C MET A 1 6.66 -1.62 -28.05
N LEU A 2 6.70 -2.84 -28.57
CA LEU A 2 5.68 -3.88 -28.39
C LEU A 2 5.69 -4.48 -26.98
N LEU A 3 4.50 -4.56 -26.38
CA LEU A 3 4.20 -5.35 -25.19
C LEU A 3 4.53 -6.82 -25.48
N LEU A 4 5.33 -7.46 -24.62
CA LEU A 4 5.62 -8.87 -24.72
C LEU A 4 4.41 -9.71 -24.30
N PRO A 5 4.18 -10.88 -24.92
CA PRO A 5 3.06 -11.75 -24.60
C PRO A 5 3.23 -12.37 -23.20
N ILE A 6 2.11 -12.49 -22.49
CA ILE A 6 1.96 -13.20 -21.21
C ILE A 6 2.11 -14.70 -21.50
N GLN A 7 3.34 -15.16 -21.69
CA GLN A 7 3.70 -16.57 -21.80
C GLN A 7 5.15 -16.75 -21.36
N THR A 8 5.33 -17.00 -20.06
CA THR A 8 6.29 -17.92 -19.43
C THR A 8 6.16 -17.76 -17.91
N TRP A 9 5.15 -18.42 -17.34
CA TRP A 9 5.04 -18.62 -15.89
C TRP A 9 5.42 -20.07 -15.59
N ASP A 10 6.73 -20.34 -15.58
CA ASP A 10 7.31 -21.57 -15.06
C ASP A 10 8.43 -21.19 -14.09
N ARG A 11 8.06 -20.92 -12.82
CA ARG A 11 8.90 -21.10 -11.60
C ARG A 11 8.45 -20.39 -10.31
N LYS A 12 7.37 -19.61 -10.27
CA LYS A 12 6.93 -18.92 -9.02
C LYS A 12 5.48 -19.21 -8.61
N LEU A 13 5.02 -20.43 -8.87
CA LEU A 13 3.70 -20.92 -8.46
C LEU A 13 3.77 -21.92 -7.29
N THR A 14 4.81 -21.91 -6.46
CA THR A 14 4.81 -22.74 -5.24
C THR A 14 3.87 -22.21 -4.15
N THR A 15 3.43 -20.95 -4.21
CA THR A 15 2.64 -20.34 -3.12
C THR A 15 1.12 -20.35 -3.38
N VAL A 16 0.67 -20.36 -4.65
CA VAL A 16 -0.77 -20.43 -4.99
C VAL A 16 -1.26 -21.88 -5.14
N TRP A 17 -0.35 -22.83 -5.40
CA TRP A 17 -0.70 -24.27 -5.44
C TRP A 17 -1.05 -24.87 -4.07
N PHE A 18 -0.77 -24.18 -2.97
CA PHE A 18 -1.14 -24.64 -1.63
C PHE A 18 -2.62 -24.41 -1.29
N ALA A 19 -3.34 -23.56 -2.02
CA ALA A 19 -4.73 -23.22 -1.74
C ALA A 19 -5.77 -24.13 -2.44
N LEU A 20 -5.36 -25.00 -3.36
CA LEU A 20 -6.26 -25.93 -4.08
C LEU A 20 -6.07 -27.41 -3.70
N MET A 21 -5.21 -27.72 -2.72
CA MET A 21 -4.97 -29.10 -2.24
C MET A 21 -5.92 -29.51 -1.09
N HIS A 22 -7.19 -29.12 -1.15
CA HIS A 22 -8.19 -29.56 -0.17
C HIS A 22 -9.15 -30.64 -0.71
N GLU A 23 -8.95 -31.14 -1.93
CA GLU A 23 -9.63 -32.34 -2.44
C GLU A 23 -8.65 -33.52 -2.53
N GLU A 24 -8.91 -34.56 -1.74
CA GLU A 24 -8.12 -35.79 -1.59
C GLU A 24 -7.97 -36.64 -2.88
N THR A 25 -8.51 -36.21 -4.01
CA THR A 25 -8.64 -37.02 -5.23
C THR A 25 -7.46 -36.89 -6.20
N PHE A 26 -6.59 -35.89 -6.05
CA PHE A 26 -5.53 -35.61 -7.05
C PHE A 26 -4.23 -36.40 -6.84
N PHE A 27 -4.02 -37.02 -5.66
CA PHE A 27 -2.75 -37.67 -5.31
C PHE A 27 -2.50 -39.04 -5.96
N THR A 28 -3.52 -39.64 -6.58
CA THR A 28 -3.43 -41.01 -7.13
C THR A 28 -2.97 -41.09 -8.59
N MET A 29 -2.85 -39.96 -9.29
CA MET A 29 -2.51 -39.92 -10.73
C MET A 29 -1.09 -39.40 -11.06
N LEU A 30 -0.28 -39.04 -10.06
CA LEU A 30 1.08 -38.56 -10.32
C LEU A 30 2.10 -39.72 -10.41
N PRO A 31 3.03 -39.69 -11.40
CA PRO A 31 4.09 -40.70 -11.49
C PRO A 31 4.90 -40.77 -10.19
N PRO A 32 5.35 -41.97 -9.75
CA PRO A 32 6.05 -42.14 -8.47
C PRO A 32 7.28 -41.24 -8.31
N PHE A 33 7.96 -40.92 -9.42
CA PHE A 33 9.11 -40.04 -9.45
C PHE A 33 8.79 -38.58 -9.15
N LEU A 34 7.60 -38.09 -9.53
CA LEU A 34 7.18 -36.72 -9.23
C LEU A 34 6.76 -36.58 -7.77
N LEU A 35 6.12 -37.60 -7.19
CA LEU A 35 5.84 -37.69 -5.75
C LEU A 35 7.14 -37.70 -4.93
N MET A 36 8.12 -38.49 -5.36
CA MET A 36 9.42 -38.56 -4.70
C MET A 36 10.18 -37.23 -4.83
N PHE A 37 10.11 -36.56 -5.98
CA PHE A 37 10.69 -35.22 -6.20
C PHE A 37 10.00 -34.16 -5.34
N LEU A 38 8.67 -34.16 -5.23
CA LEU A 38 7.92 -33.23 -4.38
C LEU A 38 8.19 -33.46 -2.88
N GLN A 39 8.37 -34.73 -2.47
CA GLN A 39 8.78 -35.06 -1.10
C GLN A 39 10.23 -34.63 -0.81
N LEU A 40 11.13 -34.78 -1.78
CA LEU A 40 12.52 -34.31 -1.68
C LEU A 40 12.60 -32.78 -1.64
N VAL A 41 11.81 -32.08 -2.47
CA VAL A 41 11.72 -30.61 -2.45
C VAL A 41 11.15 -30.11 -1.12
N ARG A 42 10.17 -30.81 -0.52
CA ARG A 42 9.70 -30.55 0.86
C ARG A 42 10.77 -30.78 1.92
N SER A 43 11.67 -31.75 1.73
CA SER A 43 12.73 -32.04 2.70
C SER A 43 13.95 -31.11 2.57
N ILE A 44 14.08 -30.39 1.45
CA ILE A 44 15.22 -29.50 1.16
C ILE A 44 14.91 -28.05 1.55
N GLN A 45 13.65 -27.65 1.69
CA GLN A 45 13.34 -26.38 2.35
C GLN A 45 13.60 -26.53 3.85
N PRO A 46 14.53 -25.77 4.46
CA PRO A 46 14.48 -25.60 5.90
C PRO A 46 13.14 -24.91 6.19
N ALA A 47 12.16 -25.69 6.63
CA ALA A 47 11.04 -25.12 7.33
C ALA A 47 11.66 -24.41 8.53
N ILE A 48 11.66 -23.08 8.51
CA ILE A 48 11.69 -22.32 9.75
C ILE A 48 10.33 -22.59 10.41
N SER A 49 10.12 -23.83 10.86
CA SER A 49 9.02 -24.20 11.72
C SER A 49 9.43 -23.74 13.12
N VAL A 50 9.34 -22.44 13.35
CA VAL A 50 9.25 -21.94 14.71
C VAL A 50 7.93 -22.48 15.22
N SER A 51 7.98 -23.59 15.97
CA SER A 51 6.83 -24.01 16.76
C SER A 51 6.48 -22.83 17.65
N PRO A 52 5.24 -22.31 17.60
CA PRO A 52 4.82 -21.26 18.51
C PRO A 52 5.16 -21.71 19.94
N SER A 53 5.81 -20.85 20.71
CA SER A 53 5.98 -21.14 22.13
C SER A 53 4.61 -21.19 22.80
N THR A 54 4.47 -21.89 23.92
CA THR A 54 3.23 -21.88 24.72
C THR A 54 2.77 -20.45 25.05
N GLU A 55 3.72 -19.52 25.20
CA GLU A 55 3.42 -18.09 25.38
C GLU A 55 2.88 -17.43 24.09
N SER A 56 3.40 -17.79 22.92
CA SER A 56 2.86 -17.31 21.63
C SER A 56 1.41 -17.77 21.42
N GLU A 57 1.11 -19.02 21.76
CA GLU A 57 -0.26 -19.56 21.69
C GLU A 57 -1.21 -18.82 22.64
N LYS A 58 -0.77 -18.57 23.89
CA LYS A 58 -1.53 -17.75 24.84
C LYS A 58 -1.78 -16.34 24.32
N MET A 59 -0.78 -15.70 23.70
CA MET A 59 -0.95 -14.37 23.10
C MET A 59 -1.93 -14.39 21.92
N LEU A 60 -1.88 -15.41 21.06
CA LEU A 60 -2.84 -15.57 19.97
C LEU A 60 -4.28 -15.72 20.49
N LEU A 61 -4.48 -16.51 21.55
CA LEU A 61 -5.79 -16.61 22.20
C LEU A 61 -6.25 -15.27 22.76
N LYS A 62 -5.35 -14.49 23.36
CA LYS A 62 -5.70 -13.17 23.90
C LYS A 62 -6.06 -12.17 22.80
N ILE A 63 -5.32 -12.17 21.69
CA ILE A 63 -5.63 -11.34 20.52
C ILE A 63 -7.01 -11.69 19.97
N ARG A 64 -7.33 -12.99 19.87
CA ARG A 64 -8.64 -13.46 19.44
C ARG A 64 -9.75 -12.98 20.38
N GLU A 65 -9.56 -13.12 21.68
CA GLU A 65 -10.52 -12.64 22.69
C GLU A 65 -10.76 -11.12 22.56
N MET A 66 -9.69 -10.34 22.36
CA MET A 66 -9.79 -8.89 22.16
C MET A 66 -10.55 -8.53 20.88
N PHE A 67 -10.30 -9.25 19.78
CA PHE A 67 -11.04 -9.07 18.54
C PHE A 67 -12.52 -9.42 18.70
N ASP A 68 -12.82 -10.59 19.29
CA ASP A 68 -14.19 -11.04 19.52
C ASP A 68 -14.95 -10.06 20.43
N PHE A 69 -14.28 -9.48 21.43
CA PHE A 69 -14.84 -8.42 22.26
C PHE A 69 -15.16 -7.18 21.43
N GLY A 70 -14.22 -6.64 20.64
CA GLY A 70 -14.46 -5.47 19.80
C GLY A 70 -15.59 -5.70 18.77
N TYR A 71 -15.52 -6.81 18.05
CA TYR A 71 -16.49 -7.18 17.02
C TYR A 71 -17.90 -7.39 17.59
N SER A 72 -18.05 -8.13 18.69
CA SER A 72 -19.37 -8.35 19.31
C SER A 72 -20.00 -7.05 19.83
N ASN A 73 -19.20 -6.11 20.33
CA ASN A 73 -19.69 -4.79 20.72
C ASN A 73 -20.11 -3.94 19.51
N TYR A 74 -19.36 -3.98 18.41
CA TYR A 74 -19.78 -3.35 17.15
C TYR A 74 -21.13 -3.92 16.69
N MET A 75 -21.25 -5.25 16.62
CA MET A 75 -22.50 -5.92 16.22
C MET A 75 -23.68 -5.59 17.14
N LYS A 76 -23.43 -5.33 18.42
CA LYS A 76 -24.47 -5.03 19.41
C LYS A 76 -24.91 -3.57 19.39
N TYR A 77 -23.98 -2.63 19.23
CA TYR A 77 -24.21 -1.21 19.49
C TYR A 77 -24.11 -0.31 18.26
N ALA A 78 -23.47 -0.76 17.19
CA ALA A 78 -23.18 0.07 16.02
C ALA A 78 -23.70 -0.49 14.70
N TYR A 79 -23.84 -1.81 14.54
CA TYR A 79 -24.34 -2.35 13.27
C TYR A 79 -25.75 -1.81 12.92
N PRO A 80 -25.99 -1.30 11.70
CA PRO A 80 -25.15 -1.38 10.49
C PRO A 80 -24.29 -0.14 10.18
N GLU A 81 -24.13 0.78 11.12
CA GLU A 81 -23.41 2.05 10.94
C GLU A 81 -21.90 1.82 10.69
N ASP A 82 -21.26 2.81 10.07
CA ASP A 82 -19.87 2.72 9.61
C ASP A 82 -18.84 2.54 10.75
N GLU A 83 -19.04 3.20 11.89
CA GLU A 83 -18.15 3.10 13.05
C GLU A 83 -18.89 2.90 14.37
N LEU A 84 -18.22 2.26 15.34
CA LEU A 84 -18.66 2.24 16.74
C LEU A 84 -18.06 3.44 17.49
N ASP A 85 -18.90 4.21 18.19
CA ASP A 85 -18.50 5.10 19.29
C ASP A 85 -18.53 4.30 20.61
N PRO A 86 -17.38 3.83 21.11
CA PRO A 86 -17.33 2.97 22.29
C PRO A 86 -17.60 3.72 23.60
N ILE A 87 -17.49 5.06 23.62
CA ILE A 87 -17.73 5.87 24.83
C ILE A 87 -19.25 5.99 25.05
N HIS A 88 -19.99 6.19 23.97
CA HIS A 88 -21.44 6.37 24.03
C HIS A 88 -22.24 5.11 23.68
N CYS A 89 -21.55 3.99 23.39
CA CYS A 89 -22.16 2.71 23.01
C CYS A 89 -23.19 2.85 21.89
N ARG A 90 -22.83 3.56 20.82
CA ARG A 90 -23.69 3.80 19.65
C ARG A 90 -22.91 3.75 18.35
N GLY A 91 -23.59 3.52 17.25
CA GLY A 91 -22.99 3.69 15.93
C GLY A 91 -22.79 5.15 15.53
N ARG A 92 -21.87 5.37 14.59
CA ARG A 92 -21.63 6.63 13.90
C ARG A 92 -21.76 6.39 12.41
N GLY A 93 -22.61 7.17 11.78
CA GLY A 93 -22.80 7.21 10.34
C GLY A 93 -22.77 8.66 9.84
N PRO A 94 -23.35 8.93 8.66
CA PRO A 94 -23.30 10.24 8.02
C PRO A 94 -24.03 11.30 8.84
N ASP A 95 -23.53 12.54 8.74
CA ASP A 95 -24.25 13.72 9.19
C ASP A 95 -25.38 14.03 8.20
N LEU A 96 -26.56 13.49 8.50
CA LEU A 96 -27.78 13.72 7.73
C LEU A 96 -28.32 15.15 7.87
N THR A 97 -27.85 15.92 8.87
CA THR A 97 -28.31 17.29 9.12
C THR A 97 -27.53 18.31 8.29
N ASP A 98 -26.25 18.04 8.05
CA ASP A 98 -25.40 18.83 7.18
C ASP A 98 -24.67 17.96 6.15
N ARG A 99 -25.24 17.93 4.93
CA ARG A 99 -24.63 17.22 3.79
C ARG A 99 -23.26 17.76 3.41
N ASN A 100 -22.95 19.01 3.76
CA ASN A 100 -21.66 19.64 3.46
C ASN A 100 -20.61 19.35 4.54
N ASN A 101 -20.94 18.58 5.59
CA ASN A 101 -19.98 18.10 6.58
C ASN A 101 -19.09 17.00 5.99
N ILE A 102 -18.28 17.37 5.00
CA ILE A 102 -17.40 16.47 4.25
C ILE A 102 -16.41 15.73 5.16
N ASN A 103 -15.99 16.33 6.28
CA ASN A 103 -15.04 15.67 7.18
C ASN A 103 -15.64 14.44 7.88
N ILE A 104 -16.97 14.38 8.01
CA ILE A 104 -17.68 13.20 8.52
C ILE A 104 -18.16 12.34 7.36
N ASN A 105 -18.85 12.93 6.39
CA ASN A 105 -19.55 12.19 5.33
C ASN A 105 -18.60 11.50 4.32
N ASP A 106 -17.33 11.92 4.23
CA ASP A 106 -16.29 11.31 3.37
C ASP A 106 -15.69 10.03 3.99
N ALA A 107 -15.89 9.80 5.30
CA ALA A 107 -15.44 8.61 6.00
C ALA A 107 -16.60 7.74 6.51
N LEU A 108 -17.71 8.38 6.92
CA LEU A 108 -18.90 7.76 7.47
C LEU A 108 -20.09 8.04 6.54
N GLY A 109 -20.04 7.52 5.32
CA GLY A 109 -21.04 7.81 4.27
C GLY A 109 -22.09 6.72 4.02
N ASP A 110 -22.15 5.68 4.84
CA ASP A 110 -23.02 4.50 4.69
C ASP A 110 -22.91 3.82 3.31
N TYR A 111 -21.71 3.79 2.73
CA TYR A 111 -21.47 3.13 1.44
C TYR A 111 -20.55 1.92 1.58
N GLN A 112 -20.89 0.86 0.86
CA GLN A 112 -20.01 -0.27 0.62
C GLN A 112 -19.60 -0.21 -0.85
N LEU A 113 -18.31 -0.02 -1.10
CA LEU A 113 -17.79 0.03 -2.46
C LEU A 113 -17.24 -1.33 -2.86
N THR A 114 -17.61 -1.79 -4.05
CA THR A 114 -16.83 -2.83 -4.70
C THR A 114 -15.61 -2.20 -5.35
N LEU A 115 -14.54 -2.98 -5.48
CA LEU A 115 -13.32 -2.50 -6.12
C LEU A 115 -13.54 -2.11 -7.60
N VAL A 116 -14.60 -2.64 -8.23
CA VAL A 116 -15.03 -2.27 -9.58
C VAL A 116 -15.62 -0.86 -9.60
N ASP A 117 -16.44 -0.51 -8.60
CA ASP A 117 -17.05 0.82 -8.48
C ASP A 117 -15.98 1.91 -8.26
N SER A 118 -14.84 1.53 -7.67
CA SER A 118 -13.69 2.43 -7.49
C SER A 118 -12.94 2.75 -8.78
N LEU A 119 -13.23 2.13 -9.93
CA LEU A 119 -12.54 2.43 -11.19
C LEU A 119 -12.75 3.88 -11.63
N ASP A 120 -13.95 4.43 -11.37
CA ASP A 120 -14.25 5.83 -11.67
C ASP A 120 -13.36 6.80 -10.87
N SER A 121 -12.80 6.38 -9.74
CA SER A 121 -11.81 7.17 -8.99
C SER A 121 -10.50 7.34 -9.75
N LEU A 122 -10.17 6.40 -10.66
CA LEU A 122 -8.99 6.47 -11.52
C LEU A 122 -9.23 7.24 -12.81
N ALA A 123 -10.43 7.80 -13.01
CA ALA A 123 -10.67 8.75 -14.09
C ALA A 123 -9.73 9.95 -13.89
N GLY A 124 -8.69 10.01 -14.73
CA GLY A 124 -7.61 10.96 -14.59
C GLY A 124 -8.03 12.38 -14.95
N THR A 125 -7.41 13.34 -14.28
CA THR A 125 -7.37 14.75 -14.66
C THR A 125 -6.46 14.97 -15.89
N PRO A 126 -6.31 16.20 -16.44
CA PRO A 126 -5.36 16.46 -17.53
C PRO A 126 -3.92 16.00 -17.26
N THR A 127 -3.50 15.94 -15.99
CA THR A 127 -2.18 15.43 -15.57
C THR A 127 -2.11 13.89 -15.52
N GLY A 128 -3.27 13.23 -15.53
CA GLY A 128 -3.41 11.79 -15.30
C GLY A 128 -3.40 11.40 -13.81
N ILE A 129 -3.41 12.37 -12.89
CA ILE A 129 -3.57 12.14 -11.45
C ILE A 129 -5.07 12.00 -11.15
N PRO A 130 -5.51 11.01 -10.36
CA PRO A 130 -6.90 10.79 -10.03
C PRO A 130 -7.45 11.91 -9.15
N PHE A 131 -8.78 12.09 -9.22
CA PHE A 131 -9.47 12.99 -8.32
C PHE A 131 -9.43 12.47 -6.88
N PRO A 132 -9.15 13.33 -5.87
CA PRO A 132 -9.04 12.90 -4.47
C PRO A 132 -10.38 12.49 -3.85
N ARG A 133 -11.49 12.95 -4.44
CA ARG A 133 -12.86 12.67 -3.99
C ARG A 133 -13.75 12.52 -5.20
N ILE A 134 -14.65 11.54 -5.14
CA ILE A 134 -15.62 11.25 -6.18
C ILE A 134 -17.01 11.12 -5.56
N HIS A 135 -18.03 11.52 -6.31
CA HIS A 135 -19.42 11.35 -5.89
C HIS A 135 -19.99 10.05 -6.47
N LEU A 136 -20.11 9.02 -5.63
CA LEU A 136 -20.49 7.64 -6.00
C LEU A 136 -21.87 7.50 -6.68
N GLY A 137 -22.77 8.45 -6.46
CA GLY A 137 -24.12 8.42 -7.04
C GLY A 137 -24.26 9.09 -8.42
N TRP A 138 -23.22 9.74 -8.95
CA TRP A 138 -23.33 10.55 -10.17
C TRP A 138 -22.36 10.07 -11.25
N ARG A 139 -22.83 10.02 -12.51
CA ARG A 139 -22.05 9.56 -13.69
C ARG A 139 -20.93 10.51 -14.14
N SER A 140 -20.65 11.56 -13.37
CA SER A 140 -19.58 12.51 -13.64
C SER A 140 -18.70 12.62 -12.41
N VAL A 141 -17.41 12.40 -12.63
CA VAL A 141 -16.38 12.58 -11.60
C VAL A 141 -16.17 14.08 -11.45
N GLU A 142 -16.78 14.67 -10.43
CA GLU A 142 -16.59 16.05 -10.04
C GLU A 142 -15.89 16.06 -8.68
N THR A 143 -14.80 16.80 -8.54
CA THR A 143 -14.25 17.05 -7.22
C THR A 143 -15.16 18.02 -6.50
N LEU A 144 -15.40 17.78 -5.22
CA LEU A 144 -16.14 18.69 -4.34
C LEU A 144 -15.31 19.97 -4.06
N GLY A 145 -14.92 20.69 -5.12
CA GLY A 145 -14.08 21.89 -5.09
C GLY A 145 -12.60 21.65 -4.77
N ARG A 146 -12.15 20.39 -4.75
CA ARG A 146 -10.76 20.05 -4.40
C ARG A 146 -9.89 19.92 -5.64
N GLU A 147 -8.74 20.61 -5.63
CA GLU A 147 -7.81 20.67 -6.76
C GLU A 147 -6.48 19.95 -6.47
N ASP A 148 -6.34 19.38 -5.28
CA ASP A 148 -5.12 18.77 -4.76
C ASP A 148 -5.35 17.33 -4.31
N SER A 149 -4.39 16.46 -4.57
CA SER A 149 -4.34 15.11 -4.03
C SER A 149 -3.00 14.86 -3.36
N CYS A 150 -2.99 14.07 -2.29
CA CYS A 150 -1.74 13.67 -1.65
C CYS A 150 -1.09 12.52 -2.42
N LEU A 151 0.23 12.42 -2.36
CA LEU A 151 1.04 11.42 -3.08
C LEU A 151 0.57 9.99 -2.76
N ALA A 152 0.33 9.70 -1.49
CA ALA A 152 -0.24 8.43 -1.04
C ALA A 152 -1.66 8.22 -1.58
N GLY A 153 -2.56 9.19 -1.43
CA GLY A 153 -3.95 9.07 -1.87
C GLY A 153 -4.08 8.80 -3.37
N ALA A 154 -3.23 9.44 -4.19
CA ALA A 154 -3.22 9.22 -5.63
C ALA A 154 -2.51 7.92 -6.05
N GLY A 155 -1.41 7.53 -5.40
CA GLY A 155 -0.52 6.48 -5.90
C GLY A 155 -0.67 5.10 -5.26
N THR A 156 -1.56 4.94 -4.28
CA THR A 156 -1.68 3.73 -3.44
C THR A 156 -2.90 2.89 -3.82
N LEU A 157 -3.06 2.56 -5.10
CA LEU A 157 -4.16 1.69 -5.59
C LEU A 157 -3.70 0.51 -6.45
N LEU A 158 -2.39 0.41 -6.72
CA LEU A 158 -1.86 -0.56 -7.68
C LEU A 158 -1.97 -2.01 -7.20
N LEU A 159 -1.89 -2.29 -5.89
CA LEU A 159 -2.02 -3.65 -5.38
C LEU A 159 -3.43 -4.19 -5.58
N GLU A 160 -4.44 -3.40 -5.23
CA GLU A 160 -5.86 -3.73 -5.35
C GLU A 160 -6.22 -3.88 -6.82
N MET A 161 -5.94 -2.86 -7.63
CA MET A 161 -6.31 -2.82 -9.04
C MET A 161 -5.54 -3.85 -9.88
N GLY A 162 -4.27 -4.09 -9.53
CA GLY A 162 -3.46 -5.15 -10.10
C GLY A 162 -4.02 -6.53 -9.79
N THR A 163 -4.39 -6.79 -8.54
CA THR A 163 -5.02 -8.05 -8.13
C THR A 163 -6.38 -8.24 -8.80
N LEU A 164 -7.20 -7.19 -8.87
CA LEU A 164 -8.49 -7.23 -9.57
C LEU A 164 -8.32 -7.59 -11.05
N SER A 165 -7.33 -7.00 -11.71
CA SER A 165 -7.03 -7.30 -13.12
C SER A 165 -6.70 -8.78 -13.33
N LEU A 166 -5.96 -9.39 -12.40
CA LEU A 166 -5.64 -10.82 -12.44
C LEU A 166 -6.89 -11.68 -12.25
N LEU A 167 -7.77 -11.32 -11.31
CA LEU A 167 -8.99 -12.06 -11.02
C LEU A 167 -10.02 -11.98 -12.16
N LEU A 168 -10.18 -10.79 -12.76
CA LEU A 168 -11.12 -10.55 -13.85
C LEU A 168 -10.56 -10.89 -15.23
N GLN A 169 -9.24 -11.11 -15.34
CA GLN A 169 -8.53 -11.23 -16.62
C GLN A 169 -8.70 -9.99 -17.52
N ASP A 170 -8.81 -8.82 -16.89
CA ASP A 170 -8.93 -7.52 -17.57
C ASP A 170 -7.78 -6.60 -17.12
N PRO A 171 -6.81 -6.26 -18.00
CA PRO A 171 -5.65 -5.47 -17.63
C PRO A 171 -5.95 -3.99 -17.38
N GLN A 172 -7.17 -3.51 -17.64
CA GLN A 172 -7.52 -2.09 -17.57
C GLN A 172 -7.24 -1.50 -16.18
N TYR A 173 -7.64 -2.19 -15.10
CA TYR A 173 -7.48 -1.69 -13.73
C TYR A 173 -6.00 -1.50 -13.36
N ALA A 174 -5.18 -2.52 -13.60
CA ALA A 174 -3.74 -2.48 -13.36
C ALA A 174 -3.06 -1.40 -14.19
N THR A 175 -3.45 -1.29 -15.47
CA THR A 175 -2.88 -0.31 -16.40
C THR A 175 -3.16 1.11 -15.94
N LEU A 176 -4.39 1.41 -15.54
CA LEU A 176 -4.77 2.73 -15.04
C LEU A 176 -4.01 3.08 -13.76
N ALA A 177 -4.03 2.20 -12.76
CA ALA A 177 -3.32 2.44 -11.49
C ALA A 177 -1.80 2.59 -11.70
N ARG A 178 -1.20 1.76 -12.56
CA ARG A 178 0.24 1.85 -12.87
C ARG A 178 0.58 3.15 -13.58
N ASN A 179 -0.27 3.59 -14.51
CA ASN A 179 -0.07 4.87 -15.19
C ASN A 179 -0.07 6.03 -14.19
N VAL A 180 -0.94 6.04 -13.19
CA VAL A 180 -0.93 7.06 -12.13
C VAL A 180 0.40 7.08 -11.39
N VAL A 181 0.91 5.92 -10.98
CA VAL A 181 2.22 5.79 -10.32
C VAL A 181 3.35 6.35 -11.19
N LEU A 182 3.37 6.02 -12.49
CA LEU A 182 4.36 6.56 -13.43
C LEU A 182 4.22 8.07 -13.65
N ARG A 183 3.00 8.62 -13.64
CA ARG A 183 2.78 10.07 -13.75
C ARG A 183 3.33 10.80 -12.53
N LEU A 184 2.96 10.36 -11.32
CA LEU A 184 3.48 10.91 -10.07
C LEU A 184 5.00 10.87 -10.02
N TRP A 185 5.60 9.74 -10.43
CA TRP A 185 7.05 9.59 -10.52
C TRP A 185 7.71 10.68 -11.35
N ASN A 186 7.11 11.07 -12.48
CA ASN A 186 7.65 12.09 -13.37
C ASN A 186 7.58 13.51 -12.80
N TYR A 187 6.82 13.75 -11.74
CA TYR A 187 6.76 15.03 -11.04
C TYR A 187 7.82 15.20 -9.94
N ARG A 188 8.71 14.22 -9.72
CA ARG A 188 9.81 14.34 -8.75
C ARG A 188 10.76 15.48 -9.13
N SER A 189 11.37 16.09 -8.11
CA SER A 189 12.38 17.14 -8.31
C SER A 189 13.57 16.57 -9.10
N PRO A 190 14.03 17.23 -10.18
CA PRO A 190 15.17 16.76 -10.97
C PRO A 190 16.49 16.84 -10.17
N ASP A 191 16.59 17.75 -9.21
CA ASP A 191 17.81 17.98 -8.43
C ASP A 191 17.91 17.03 -7.23
N THR A 192 16.78 16.77 -6.57
CA THR A 192 16.76 15.95 -5.35
C THR A 192 16.28 14.53 -5.56
N GLY A 193 15.47 14.31 -6.59
CA GLY A 193 14.71 13.08 -6.80
C GLY A 193 13.64 12.83 -5.74
N LEU A 194 13.26 13.86 -4.96
CA LEU A 194 12.20 13.80 -3.97
C LEU A 194 10.83 14.16 -4.57
N LEU A 195 9.77 13.66 -3.95
CA LEU A 195 8.37 13.98 -4.25
C LEU A 195 7.78 14.77 -3.06
N GLY A 196 6.88 15.71 -3.35
CA GLY A 196 6.16 16.46 -2.33
C GLY A 196 5.02 15.65 -1.70
N THR A 197 4.27 16.28 -0.80
CA THR A 197 3.11 15.66 -0.15
C THR A 197 1.86 15.83 -0.99
N ASP A 198 1.53 17.05 -1.40
CA ASP A 198 0.27 17.39 -2.08
C ASP A 198 0.54 18.04 -3.44
N ILE A 199 -0.11 17.50 -4.48
CA ILE A 199 0.06 17.93 -5.88
C ILE A 199 -1.26 18.43 -6.45
N ASN A 200 -1.21 19.56 -7.17
CA ASN A 200 -2.34 20.06 -7.92
C ASN A 200 -2.63 19.12 -9.10
N ILE A 201 -3.85 18.58 -9.15
CA ILE A 201 -4.23 17.56 -10.13
C ILE A 201 -4.43 18.15 -11.53
N TYR A 202 -4.63 19.46 -11.68
CA TYR A 202 -4.82 20.11 -12.98
C TYR A 202 -3.51 20.65 -13.57
N THR A 203 -2.62 21.20 -12.74
CA THR A 203 -1.36 21.80 -13.19
C THR A 203 -0.16 20.86 -13.03
N GLY A 204 -0.22 19.92 -12.10
CA GLY A 204 0.91 19.06 -11.72
C GLY A 204 1.95 19.77 -10.83
N GLU A 205 1.64 20.97 -10.34
CA GLU A 205 2.50 21.70 -9.41
C GLU A 205 2.34 21.18 -7.98
N TRP A 206 3.44 21.03 -7.26
CA TRP A 206 3.41 20.65 -5.84
C TRP A 206 2.93 21.84 -5.01
N ILE A 207 1.77 21.68 -4.35
CA ILE A 207 1.20 22.68 -3.45
C ILE A 207 1.90 22.60 -2.09
N ASN A 208 2.17 21.38 -1.64
CA ASN A 208 2.95 21.10 -0.45
C ASN A 208 4.24 20.37 -0.85
N SER A 209 5.34 21.13 -0.90
CA SER A 209 6.66 20.65 -1.27
C SER A 209 7.34 19.83 -0.18
N MET A 210 6.70 19.59 0.97
CA MET A 210 7.25 18.75 2.03
C MET A 210 7.48 17.32 1.51
N SER A 211 8.66 16.79 1.78
CA SER A 211 9.06 15.43 1.46
C SER A 211 9.45 14.70 2.73
N GLY A 212 8.71 13.64 3.00
CA GLY A 212 8.84 12.81 4.19
C GLY A 212 8.47 11.37 3.90
N VAL A 213 8.38 10.61 4.98
CA VAL A 213 8.06 9.18 4.98
C VAL A 213 6.75 8.87 5.72
N GLY A 214 6.02 9.92 6.07
CA GLY A 214 4.83 9.88 6.91
C GLY A 214 3.53 10.13 6.17
N ALA A 215 2.55 10.66 6.91
CA ALA A 215 1.19 10.89 6.42
C ALA A 215 1.18 11.61 5.05
N GLY A 216 0.44 11.03 4.09
CA GLY A 216 0.29 11.57 2.74
C GLY A 216 1.38 11.13 1.75
N GLN A 217 2.40 10.37 2.18
CA GLN A 217 3.52 9.94 1.33
C GLN A 217 3.96 8.48 1.56
N ASP A 218 3.86 8.01 2.81
CA ASP A 218 4.21 6.67 3.29
C ASP A 218 3.95 5.53 2.30
N SER A 219 2.69 5.29 1.97
CA SER A 219 2.20 4.13 1.26
C SER A 219 2.50 4.15 -0.24
N PHE A 220 2.83 5.32 -0.81
CA PHE A 220 3.34 5.40 -2.19
C PHE A 220 4.61 4.56 -2.33
N TYR A 221 5.58 4.77 -1.43
CA TYR A 221 6.85 4.02 -1.45
C TYR A 221 6.64 2.55 -1.10
N GLU A 222 5.74 2.26 -0.16
CA GLU A 222 5.35 0.88 0.18
C GLU A 222 4.80 0.15 -1.06
N TYR A 223 3.97 0.81 -1.86
CA TYR A 223 3.33 0.23 -3.03
C TYR A 223 4.30 0.02 -4.18
N LEU A 224 5.32 0.87 -4.34
CA LEU A 224 6.40 0.61 -5.29
C LEU A 224 7.09 -0.73 -4.99
N LEU A 225 7.45 -0.96 -3.72
CA LEU A 225 8.10 -2.20 -3.30
C LEU A 225 7.15 -3.40 -3.42
N LYS A 226 5.96 -3.31 -2.80
CA LYS A 226 5.01 -4.44 -2.73
C LYS A 226 4.49 -4.81 -4.11
N SER A 227 4.11 -3.84 -4.94
CA SER A 227 3.62 -4.11 -6.31
C SER A 227 4.75 -4.64 -7.19
N GLY A 228 5.97 -4.10 -7.05
CA GLY A 228 7.15 -4.61 -7.74
C GLY A 228 7.50 -6.06 -7.39
N ILE A 229 7.23 -6.48 -6.15
CA ILE A 229 7.38 -7.89 -5.73
C ILE A 229 6.21 -8.74 -6.24
N LEU A 230 4.97 -8.31 -5.98
CA LEU A 230 3.76 -9.09 -6.26
C LEU A 230 3.56 -9.34 -7.76
N PHE A 231 3.82 -8.33 -8.59
CA PHE A 231 3.62 -8.39 -10.05
C PHE A 231 4.92 -8.60 -10.83
N ASP A 232 6.04 -8.87 -10.15
CA ASP A 232 7.39 -9.01 -10.72
C ASP A 232 7.80 -7.83 -11.63
N ASP A 233 7.42 -6.61 -11.24
CA ASP A 233 7.66 -5.38 -12.01
C ASP A 233 9.00 -4.73 -11.61
N SER A 234 10.00 -4.91 -12.46
CA SER A 234 11.35 -4.37 -12.21
C SER A 234 11.43 -2.85 -12.22
N GLU A 235 10.53 -2.16 -12.95
CA GLU A 235 10.54 -0.69 -13.01
C GLU A 235 10.12 -0.10 -11.65
N LEU A 236 9.07 -0.65 -11.03
CA LEU A 236 8.62 -0.21 -9.71
C LEU A 236 9.68 -0.46 -8.63
N ILE A 237 10.42 -1.57 -8.73
CA ILE A 237 11.52 -1.87 -7.83
C ILE A 237 12.64 -0.85 -7.99
N GLN A 238 13.01 -0.48 -9.23
CA GLN A 238 14.02 0.54 -9.49
C GLN A 238 13.58 1.91 -8.93
N MET A 239 12.31 2.27 -9.12
CA MET A 239 11.73 3.50 -8.56
C MET A 239 11.85 3.51 -7.04
N PHE A 240 11.48 2.42 -6.36
CA PHE A 240 11.62 2.28 -4.90
C PHE A 240 13.08 2.43 -4.45
N GLU A 241 14.02 1.79 -5.15
CA GLU A 241 15.44 1.85 -4.79
C GLU A 241 16.05 3.25 -4.98
N GLU A 242 15.64 3.95 -6.04
CA GLU A 242 16.01 5.34 -6.28
C GLU A 242 15.43 6.25 -5.20
N SER A 243 14.13 6.11 -4.87
CA SER A 243 13.51 6.84 -3.76
C SER A 243 14.23 6.60 -2.44
N LEU A 244 14.48 5.34 -2.07
CA LEU A 244 15.14 5.01 -0.81
C LEU A 244 16.55 5.63 -0.74
N ARG A 245 17.29 5.67 -1.86
CA ARG A 245 18.60 6.31 -1.93
C ARG A 245 18.49 7.83 -1.71
N ASN A 246 17.51 8.48 -2.33
CA ASN A 246 17.28 9.91 -2.20
C ASN A 246 16.83 10.28 -0.78
N LEU A 247 15.92 9.49 -0.19
CA LEU A 247 15.43 9.64 1.17
C LEU A 247 16.58 9.51 2.18
N ARG A 248 17.41 8.46 2.08
CA ARG A 248 18.57 8.27 2.95
C ARG A 248 19.62 9.36 2.83
N ARG A 249 19.75 9.99 1.65
CA ARG A 249 20.72 11.07 1.45
C ARG A 249 20.30 12.39 2.10
N ARG A 250 19.00 12.63 2.22
CA ARG A 250 18.45 13.96 2.54
C ARG A 250 17.67 14.01 3.84
N LEU A 251 16.83 12.99 4.08
CA LEU A 251 15.95 12.96 5.25
C LEU A 251 16.64 12.29 6.44
N CYS A 252 17.50 11.31 6.18
CA CYS A 252 18.38 10.72 7.18
C CYS A 252 19.67 11.56 7.23
N GLY A 253 19.84 12.39 8.27
CA GLY A 253 20.88 13.44 8.36
C GLY A 253 22.31 13.03 7.98
N ALA A 254 23.21 14.00 7.80
CA ALA A 254 24.47 14.02 7.03
C ALA A 254 25.56 12.92 7.25
N SER A 255 25.27 11.80 7.90
CA SER A 255 26.17 10.64 7.98
C SER A 255 25.92 9.72 6.81
N SER A 256 26.95 9.55 5.98
CA SER A 256 27.11 8.67 4.81
C SER A 256 25.90 7.86 4.32
N VAL A 257 25.69 7.81 3.00
CA VAL A 257 24.69 6.99 2.28
C VAL A 257 24.65 5.50 2.73
N HIS A 258 25.71 5.00 3.37
CA HIS A 258 25.84 3.64 3.88
C HIS A 258 25.56 3.49 5.39
N HIS A 259 25.60 4.57 6.17
CA HIS A 259 25.33 4.56 7.60
C HIS A 259 24.39 5.71 7.95
N CYS A 260 23.10 5.40 7.91
CA CYS A 260 22.05 6.19 8.56
C CYS A 260 22.21 6.27 10.10
N ALA A 261 23.35 5.84 10.66
CA ALA A 261 23.68 6.04 12.06
C ALA A 261 24.34 7.42 12.20
N CYS A 262 23.67 8.34 12.90
CA CYS A 262 24.27 9.61 13.27
C CYS A 262 25.58 9.35 14.06
N PRO A 263 26.64 10.17 13.89
CA PRO A 263 27.93 9.94 14.55
C PRO A 263 27.81 10.07 16.07
N GLU A 264 26.75 10.72 16.54
CA GLU A 264 26.45 11.05 17.92
C GLU A 264 25.56 10.01 18.63
N GLY A 265 25.26 8.87 17.99
CA GLY A 265 24.48 7.79 18.62
C GLY A 265 22.98 8.02 18.70
N HIS A 266 22.46 9.08 18.08
CA HIS A 266 21.02 9.27 17.88
C HIS A 266 20.49 8.27 16.84
N PRO A 267 19.29 7.68 17.06
CA PRO A 267 18.68 6.80 16.08
C PRO A 267 18.47 7.55 14.75
N PRO A 268 18.60 6.87 13.59
CA PRO A 268 18.21 7.45 12.32
C PRO A 268 16.76 7.93 12.39
N VAL A 269 16.53 9.19 12.08
CA VAL A 269 15.19 9.73 11.88
C VAL A 269 15.13 10.31 10.47
N TYR A 270 14.04 10.00 9.76
CA TYR A 270 13.73 10.60 8.48
C TYR A 270 12.97 11.90 8.74
N TRP A 271 13.70 13.01 8.81
CA TRP A 271 13.08 14.33 8.99
C TRP A 271 12.31 14.76 7.75
N ASN A 272 11.29 15.58 7.93
CA ASN A 272 10.58 16.17 6.81
C ASN A 272 11.44 17.28 6.19
N THR A 273 11.66 17.21 4.89
CA THR A 273 12.52 18.14 4.13
C THR A 273 11.74 18.83 3.01
N ASP A 274 12.25 19.91 2.44
CA ASP A 274 11.68 20.49 1.22
C ASP A 274 12.14 19.67 0.01
N MET A 275 11.23 19.33 -0.90
CA MET A 275 11.54 18.48 -2.03
C MET A 275 12.51 19.12 -3.02
N PHE A 276 12.60 20.45 -3.10
CA PHE A 276 13.48 21.13 -4.06
C PHE A 276 14.86 21.38 -3.46
N THR A 277 14.93 21.81 -2.21
CA THR A 277 16.21 22.16 -1.55
C THR A 277 16.82 21.01 -0.77
N GLY A 278 16.00 20.10 -0.24
CA GLY A 278 16.40 19.06 0.70
C GLY A 278 16.66 19.60 2.12
N GLU A 279 16.35 20.87 2.40
CA GLU A 279 16.49 21.44 3.74
C GLU A 279 15.38 20.93 4.66
N VAL A 280 15.70 20.77 5.96
CA VAL A 280 14.71 20.33 6.95
C VAL A 280 13.61 21.38 7.11
N VAL A 281 12.37 20.98 6.86
CA VAL A 281 11.18 21.83 7.02
C VAL A 281 10.65 21.75 8.45
N ASN A 282 10.63 20.54 9.02
CA ASN A 282 10.25 20.33 10.41
C ASN A 282 10.83 19.02 10.97
N THR A 283 10.75 18.87 12.28
CA THR A 283 11.21 17.69 13.03
C THR A 283 10.06 16.88 13.62
N TRP A 284 8.85 16.99 13.06
CA TRP A 284 7.70 16.20 13.50
C TRP A 284 7.76 14.80 12.88
N VAL A 285 7.52 13.80 13.72
CA VAL A 285 7.42 12.39 13.33
C VAL A 285 6.02 11.93 13.70
N ASP A 286 5.22 11.61 12.70
CA ASP A 286 3.92 11.00 12.91
C ASP A 286 4.05 9.49 13.16
N THR A 287 3.03 8.91 13.79
CA THR A 287 3.01 7.48 14.11
C THR A 287 2.91 6.58 12.88
N LEU A 288 2.47 7.09 11.72
CA LEU A 288 2.35 6.30 10.48
C LEU A 288 3.73 5.98 9.88
N GLN A 289 4.75 6.81 10.17
CA GLN A 289 6.16 6.53 9.81
C GLN A 289 6.68 5.19 10.39
N SER A 290 6.02 4.64 11.41
CA SER A 290 6.38 3.35 12.02
C SER A 290 6.26 2.14 11.08
N VAL A 291 5.66 2.30 9.89
CA VAL A 291 5.64 1.27 8.83
C VAL A 291 7.04 1.01 8.22
N TRP A 292 7.92 2.02 8.23
CA TRP A 292 9.19 2.00 7.48
C TRP A 292 10.19 0.93 7.90
N PRO A 293 10.41 0.64 9.20
CA PRO A 293 11.23 -0.50 9.61
C PRO A 293 10.77 -1.82 8.95
N GLY A 294 9.46 -2.03 8.81
CA GLY A 294 8.88 -3.18 8.11
C GLY A 294 9.23 -3.18 6.61
N ILE A 295 9.02 -2.05 5.93
CA ILE A 295 9.34 -1.88 4.50
C ILE A 295 10.83 -2.14 4.23
N LEU A 296 11.71 -1.60 5.07
CA LEU A 296 13.17 -1.78 4.94
C LEU A 296 13.60 -3.23 5.13
N MET A 297 12.93 -3.99 6.01
CA MET A 297 13.18 -5.42 6.18
C MET A 297 12.68 -6.24 4.99
N SER A 298 11.49 -5.92 4.46
CA SER A 298 10.92 -6.63 3.30
C SER A 298 11.80 -6.56 2.07
N LYS A 299 12.54 -5.46 1.86
CA LYS A 299 13.54 -5.35 0.79
C LYS A 299 14.60 -6.46 0.88
N ASN A 300 15.13 -6.71 2.07
CA ASN A 300 16.27 -7.62 2.27
C ASN A 300 15.90 -9.09 2.10
N MET A 301 14.62 -9.45 2.19
CA MET A 301 14.16 -10.83 1.95
C MET A 301 14.23 -11.27 0.47
N ARG A 302 14.48 -10.35 -0.48
CA ARG A 302 14.69 -10.69 -1.91
C ARG A 302 16.15 -11.08 -2.23
N LEU A 303 17.08 -10.92 -1.28
CA LEU A 303 18.50 -11.23 -1.42
C LEU A 303 18.91 -12.58 -0.81
N VAL A 304 17.94 -13.38 -0.35
CA VAL A 304 18.14 -14.74 0.19
C VAL A 304 17.46 -15.76 -0.70
#